data_AF-A0A2C5WC93-F1
#
_entry.id   AF-A0A2C5WC93-F1
#
_cell.length_a   1.000
_cell.length_b   1.000
_cell.length_c   1.000
_cell.angle_alpha   90.00
_cell.angle_beta   90.00
_cell.angle_gamma   90.00
#
_symmetry.space_group_name_H-M   'P 1'
#
loop_
_entity.id
_entity.type
_entity.pdbx_description
1 polymer ?
#
loop_
_entity_poly.entity_id
_entity_poly.type
_entity_poly.pdbx_seq_one_letter_code
_entity_poly.pdbx_strand_id
1 'polypeptide(L)'
;MDYPKNIPSAGLVNGKFVDENPLTGTPGSLIPASWGNAVTQEILEVIKGSGAVVDESDNGQLRVAIDTLISKRQSDSLASQEEAESGFNTAKLMTPLRVFQSIAKKVQQATESLAGTAKIANQAEINAGISDSSIVTPKKLRFGFMVRLGGSGYVVFPSWMGGVIIQWIAGSASQAGNSNYGDVNVWPLAFPNALFLAVATHEGTSSGTLMVWNNATISRQTGLNVRCPDYTTGSIAARVIGIGY
;
A
#
# COMPACT_ATOMS: atom_id res chain seq x y z
N MET A 1 29.72 12.08 50.01
CA MET A 1 30.47 12.35 51.25
C MET A 1 29.54 12.92 52.32
N ASP A 2 29.65 12.47 53.59
CA ASP A 2 28.95 13.05 54.75
C ASP A 2 29.87 14.02 55.50
N TYR A 3 29.35 14.83 56.42
CA TYR A 3 30.12 15.73 57.29
C TYR A 3 31.08 14.95 58.22
N PRO A 4 32.20 15.54 58.65
CA PRO A 4 33.24 14.84 59.44
C PRO A 4 32.85 14.67 60.93
N LYS A 5 31.72 13.98 61.20
CA LYS A 5 31.14 13.80 62.55
C LYS A 5 32.01 12.99 63.51
N ASN A 6 32.93 12.19 62.97
CA ASN A 6 33.86 11.36 63.75
C ASN A 6 35.18 12.07 64.08
N ILE A 7 35.36 13.32 63.65
CA ILE A 7 36.56 14.10 63.98
C ILE A 7 36.28 14.85 65.30
N PRO A 8 37.06 14.57 66.36
CA PRO A 8 36.92 15.28 67.64
C PRO A 8 37.03 16.79 67.43
N SER A 9 36.18 17.55 68.12
CA SER A 9 36.16 19.01 68.05
C SER A 9 35.96 19.59 66.64
N ALA A 10 35.30 18.85 65.73
CA ALA A 10 34.94 19.38 64.41
C ALA A 10 33.97 20.58 64.46
N GLY A 11 33.39 20.87 65.62
CA GLY A 11 32.56 22.06 65.84
C GLY A 11 31.26 22.06 65.04
N LEU A 12 30.74 20.89 64.65
CA LEU A 12 29.50 20.78 63.89
C LEU A 12 28.28 21.06 64.79
N VAL A 13 27.33 21.84 64.30
CA VAL A 13 26.04 22.05 64.98
C VAL A 13 24.95 21.36 64.17
N ASN A 14 24.17 20.49 64.82
CA ASN A 14 23.17 19.63 64.16
C ASN A 14 23.75 18.83 62.97
N GLY A 15 25.03 18.45 63.05
CA GLY A 15 25.71 17.67 62.03
C GLY A 15 26.11 18.45 60.76
N LYS A 16 26.12 19.78 60.79
CA LYS A 16 26.55 20.65 59.67
C LYS A 16 27.66 21.60 60.09
N PHE A 17 28.42 22.11 59.11
CA PHE A 17 29.38 23.18 59.34
C PHE A 17 28.66 24.47 59.78
N VAL A 18 29.28 25.18 60.72
CA VAL A 18 28.88 26.52 61.17
C VAL A 18 30.07 27.46 61.11
N ASP A 19 29.79 28.72 60.81
CA ASP A 19 30.80 29.77 60.81
C ASP A 19 31.22 30.12 62.25
N GLU A 20 32.39 30.73 62.38
CA GLU A 20 32.84 31.31 63.64
C GLU A 20 31.89 32.44 64.09
N ASN A 21 31.64 32.54 65.39
CA ASN A 21 30.92 33.65 66.00
C ASN A 21 31.84 34.44 66.96
N PRO A 22 32.43 35.55 66.49
CA PRO A 22 33.31 36.39 67.31
C PRO A 22 32.63 37.06 68.50
N LEU A 23 31.30 37.29 68.42
CA LEU A 23 30.53 37.97 69.48
C LEU A 23 30.28 37.04 70.68
N THR A 24 30.15 35.74 70.44
CA THR A 24 29.93 34.74 71.49
C THR A 24 31.18 33.93 71.82
N GLY A 25 32.30 34.18 71.14
CA GLY A 25 33.55 33.43 71.30
C GLY A 25 33.47 31.98 70.84
N THR A 26 32.52 31.65 69.95
CA THR A 26 32.31 30.28 69.47
C THR A 26 33.16 30.04 68.22
N PRO A 27 34.14 29.11 68.24
CA PRO A 27 34.92 28.76 67.06
C PRO A 27 34.04 28.15 65.95
N GLY A 28 34.38 28.44 64.69
CA GLY A 28 33.73 27.82 63.54
C GLY A 28 34.06 26.33 63.41
N SER A 29 33.30 25.62 62.58
CA SER A 29 33.56 24.20 62.33
C SER A 29 34.90 23.99 61.62
N LEU A 30 35.64 22.99 62.07
CA LEU A 30 36.86 22.53 61.40
C LEU A 30 36.48 21.81 60.10
N ILE A 31 37.17 22.14 59.00
CA ILE A 31 37.13 21.37 57.75
C ILE A 31 38.43 20.53 57.67
N PRO A 32 38.39 19.23 58.02
CA PRO A 32 39.57 18.39 58.01
C PRO A 32 40.08 18.16 56.58
N ALA A 33 41.41 18.11 56.41
CA ALA A 33 42.02 17.85 55.11
C ALA A 33 41.53 16.53 54.49
N SER A 34 41.33 15.48 55.30
CA SER A 34 40.75 14.21 54.84
C SER A 34 39.37 14.38 54.21
N TRP A 35 38.54 15.25 54.77
CA TRP A 35 37.22 15.55 54.24
C TRP A 35 37.29 16.41 52.98
N GLY A 36 38.07 17.49 53.00
CA GLY A 36 38.25 18.38 51.84
C GLY A 36 38.83 17.64 50.63
N ASN A 37 39.85 16.79 50.85
CA ASN A 37 40.43 15.96 49.82
C ASN A 37 39.42 14.97 49.25
N ALA A 38 38.61 14.33 50.10
CA ALA A 38 37.61 13.36 49.64
C ALA A 38 36.51 14.01 48.78
N VAL A 39 35.99 15.18 49.18
CA VAL A 39 35.02 15.93 48.36
C VAL A 39 35.66 16.36 47.02
N THR A 40 36.90 16.83 47.06
CA THR A 40 37.63 17.21 45.85
C THR A 40 37.82 16.01 44.93
N GLN A 41 38.20 14.85 45.47
CA GLN A 41 38.38 13.63 44.69
C GLN A 41 37.08 13.16 44.02
N GLU A 42 35.93 13.17 44.70
CA GLU A 42 34.63 12.83 44.09
C GLU A 42 34.33 13.72 42.87
N ILE A 43 34.59 15.02 42.98
CA ILE A 43 34.40 15.97 41.86
C ILE A 43 35.37 15.66 40.72
N LEU A 44 36.65 15.42 41.05
CA LEU A 44 37.68 15.07 40.05
C LEU A 44 37.35 13.76 39.33
N GLU A 45 36.80 12.76 40.02
CA GLU A 45 36.41 11.48 39.41
C GLU A 45 35.23 11.65 38.44
N VAL A 46 34.25 12.52 38.74
CA VAL A 46 33.19 12.86 37.77
C VAL A 46 33.78 13.55 36.53
N ILE A 47 34.69 14.51 36.72
CA ILE A 47 35.35 15.22 35.62
C ILE A 47 36.15 14.26 34.75
N LYS A 48 36.99 13.42 35.33
CA LYS A 48 37.75 12.39 34.62
C LYS A 48 36.84 11.36 33.96
N GLY A 49 35.75 10.96 34.61
CA GLY A 49 34.77 10.02 34.06
C GLY A 49 34.09 10.52 32.78
N SER A 50 33.99 11.83 32.60
CA SER A 50 33.54 12.45 31.34
C SER A 50 34.60 12.46 30.24
N GLY A 51 35.87 12.17 30.58
CA GLY A 51 37.02 12.23 29.67
C GLY A 51 37.75 13.58 29.66
N ALA A 52 37.35 14.53 30.50
CA ALA A 52 37.99 15.85 30.59
C ALA A 52 39.28 15.82 31.43
N VAL A 53 40.22 16.72 31.11
CA VAL A 53 41.45 16.95 31.89
C VAL A 53 41.15 17.97 32.98
N VAL A 54 41.52 17.67 34.22
CA VAL A 54 41.25 18.53 35.39
C VAL A 54 42.15 19.77 35.38
N ASP A 55 41.59 20.94 35.70
CA ASP A 55 42.26 22.24 35.70
C ASP A 55 41.74 23.07 36.88
N GLU A 56 42.61 23.37 37.84
CA GLU A 56 42.27 24.14 39.04
C GLU A 56 41.87 25.60 38.74
N SER A 57 42.19 26.11 37.55
CA SER A 57 41.80 27.46 37.12
C SER A 57 40.38 27.51 36.51
N ASP A 58 39.77 26.36 36.23
CA ASP A 58 38.43 26.26 35.64
C ASP A 58 37.37 25.78 36.66
N ASN A 59 36.56 26.71 37.15
CA ASN A 59 35.45 26.40 38.06
C ASN A 59 34.19 25.87 37.33
N GLY A 60 34.23 25.68 36.02
CA GLY A 60 33.12 25.19 35.19
C GLY A 60 33.15 23.68 34.88
N GLN A 61 34.26 23.00 35.18
CA GLN A 61 34.52 21.63 34.73
C GLN A 61 33.46 20.61 35.17
N LEU A 62 32.99 20.68 36.42
CA LEU A 62 31.98 19.75 36.94
C LEU A 62 30.67 19.83 36.14
N ARG A 63 30.23 21.05 35.80
CA ARG A 63 29.03 21.26 34.98
C ARG A 63 29.20 20.64 33.60
N VAL A 64 30.32 20.91 32.93
CA VAL A 64 30.63 20.38 31.60
C VAL A 64 30.70 18.85 31.62
N ALA A 65 31.29 18.28 32.67
CA ALA A 65 31.39 16.84 32.84
C ALA A 65 30.00 16.18 32.96
N ILE A 66 29.10 16.76 33.76
CA ILE A 66 27.73 16.26 33.92
C ILE A 66 26.96 16.35 32.60
N ASP A 67 27.01 17.49 31.90
CA ASP A 67 26.34 17.68 30.61
C ASP A 67 26.84 16.67 29.57
N THR A 68 28.15 16.41 29.56
CA THR A 68 28.79 15.42 28.67
C THR A 68 28.32 14.00 28.97
N LEU A 69 28.30 13.60 30.24
CA LEU A 69 27.87 12.27 30.65
C LEU A 69 26.39 12.02 30.32
N ILE A 70 25.52 13.02 30.53
CA ILE A 70 24.10 12.94 30.17
C ILE A 70 23.94 12.80 28.65
N SER A 71 24.63 13.64 27.87
CA SER A 71 24.56 13.61 26.41
C SER A 71 25.07 12.29 25.83
N LYS A 72 26.17 11.76 26.39
CA LYS A 72 26.71 10.45 26.02
C LYS A 72 25.70 9.34 26.30
N ARG A 73 25.07 9.33 27.49
CA ARG A 73 24.05 8.33 27.84
C ARG A 73 22.83 8.40 26.93
N GLN A 74 22.40 9.61 26.53
CA GLN A 74 21.33 9.77 25.56
C GLN A 74 21.72 9.16 24.21
N SER A 75 22.90 9.50 23.68
CA SER A 75 23.41 8.95 22.42
C SER A 75 23.56 7.42 22.47
N ASP A 76 24.13 6.89 23.55
CA ASP A 76 24.29 5.44 23.76
C ASP A 76 22.95 4.72 23.88
N SER A 77 21.86 5.42 24.19
CA SER A 77 20.52 4.81 24.24
C SER A 77 19.85 4.77 22.87
N LEU A 78 20.30 5.58 21.90
CA LEU A 78 19.70 5.64 20.57
C LEU A 78 20.21 4.52 19.66
N ALA A 79 19.32 3.99 18.82
CA ALA A 79 19.65 3.02 17.80
C ALA A 79 20.42 3.68 16.64
N SER A 80 21.45 2.99 16.16
CA SER A 80 22.11 3.27 14.88
C SER A 80 21.21 2.93 13.69
N GLN A 81 21.62 3.30 12.48
CA GLN A 81 20.90 2.95 11.26
C GLN A 81 20.85 1.43 11.04
N GLU A 82 21.98 0.76 11.19
CA GLU A 82 22.07 -0.69 10.96
C GLU A 82 21.21 -1.47 11.97
N GLU A 83 21.19 -1.05 13.24
CA GLU A 83 20.32 -1.64 14.26
C GLU A 83 18.84 -1.43 13.92
N ALA A 84 18.47 -0.24 13.47
CA ALA A 84 17.10 0.11 13.10
C ALA A 84 16.60 -0.71 11.89
N GLU A 85 17.46 -0.92 10.90
CA GLU A 85 17.11 -1.63 9.67
C GLU A 85 17.12 -3.17 9.84
N SER A 86 17.98 -3.70 10.71
CA SER A 86 18.03 -5.12 11.03
C SER A 86 16.89 -5.56 11.95
N GLY A 87 16.49 -4.71 12.91
CA GLY A 87 15.31 -4.93 13.74
C GLY A 87 15.45 -5.99 14.83
N PHE A 88 16.68 -6.38 15.20
CA PHE A 88 16.92 -7.39 16.25
C PHE A 88 17.12 -6.79 17.64
N ASN A 89 17.48 -5.51 17.75
CA ASN A 89 17.78 -4.87 19.03
C ASN A 89 16.48 -4.45 19.75
N THR A 90 16.27 -4.96 20.96
CA THR A 90 15.08 -4.67 21.80
C THR A 90 15.34 -3.68 22.92
N ALA A 91 16.58 -3.23 23.11
CA ALA A 91 17.00 -2.39 24.24
C ALA A 91 17.18 -0.91 23.87
N LYS A 92 17.50 -0.61 22.60
CA LYS A 92 17.75 0.76 22.12
C LYS A 92 16.46 1.50 21.79
N LEU A 93 16.47 2.81 22.01
CA LEU A 93 15.40 3.73 21.64
C LEU A 93 15.48 4.12 20.16
N MET A 94 14.31 4.23 19.51
CA MET A 94 14.20 4.60 18.11
C MET A 94 13.88 6.10 17.97
N THR A 95 14.55 6.82 17.07
CA THR A 95 14.19 8.21 16.71
C THR A 95 13.21 8.21 15.52
N PRO A 96 12.47 9.31 15.28
CA PRO A 96 11.58 9.42 14.12
C PRO A 96 12.27 9.13 12.78
N LEU A 97 13.53 9.56 12.63
CA LEU A 97 14.33 9.27 11.45
C LEU A 97 14.58 7.76 11.29
N ARG A 98 14.91 7.06 12.37
CA ARG A 98 15.21 5.62 12.33
C ARG A 98 13.95 4.80 12.08
N VAL A 99 12.80 5.22 12.60
CA VAL A 99 11.48 4.63 12.24
C VAL A 99 11.20 4.80 10.75
N PHE A 100 11.40 5.99 10.19
CA PHE A 100 11.17 6.22 8.76
C PHE A 100 12.09 5.35 7.89
N GLN A 101 13.37 5.25 8.23
CA GLN A 101 14.34 4.44 7.49
C GLN A 101 14.02 2.94 7.54
N SER A 102 13.68 2.41 8.72
CA SER A 102 13.34 1.00 8.86
C SER A 102 12.08 0.64 8.06
N ILE A 103 11.06 1.51 8.08
CA ILE A 103 9.86 1.35 7.26
C ILE A 103 10.22 1.42 5.78
N ALA A 104 10.94 2.46 5.35
CA ALA A 104 11.31 2.64 3.94
C ALA A 104 12.09 1.45 3.39
N LYS A 105 12.99 0.84 4.18
CA LYS A 105 13.75 -0.33 3.75
C LYS A 105 12.92 -1.61 3.66
N LYS A 106 11.85 -1.72 4.44
CA LYS A 106 10.92 -2.86 4.41
C LYS A 106 9.81 -2.69 3.37
N VAL A 107 9.47 -1.46 2.99
CA VAL A 107 8.54 -1.14 1.90
C VAL A 107 9.27 -1.29 0.57
N GLN A 108 9.40 -2.53 0.12
CA GLN A 108 9.97 -2.87 -1.18
C GLN A 108 8.87 -3.18 -2.19
N GLN A 109 9.17 -2.97 -3.47
CA GLN A 109 8.28 -3.36 -4.56
C GLN A 109 8.07 -4.88 -4.55
N ALA A 110 6.81 -5.32 -4.58
CA ALA A 110 6.50 -6.74 -4.74
C ALA A 110 6.99 -7.23 -6.12
N THR A 111 7.60 -8.41 -6.14
CA THR A 111 8.01 -9.13 -7.35
C THR A 111 7.50 -10.57 -7.26
N GLU A 112 7.63 -11.34 -8.33
CA GLU A 112 7.21 -12.76 -8.33
C GLU A 112 7.95 -13.60 -7.27
N SER A 113 9.19 -13.25 -6.94
CA SER A 113 10.03 -13.96 -5.97
C SER A 113 10.05 -13.34 -4.56
N LEU A 114 9.68 -12.06 -4.43
CA LEU A 114 9.79 -11.32 -3.17
C LEU A 114 8.46 -10.69 -2.79
N ALA A 115 7.99 -11.01 -1.59
CA ALA A 115 6.86 -10.32 -0.98
C ALA A 115 7.19 -8.83 -0.78
N GLY A 116 6.23 -7.96 -1.08
CA GLY A 116 6.39 -6.51 -0.97
C GLY A 116 5.07 -5.78 -1.15
N THR A 117 5.16 -4.47 -1.35
CA THR A 117 4.03 -3.61 -1.69
C THR A 117 3.95 -3.38 -3.18
N ALA A 118 2.75 -3.31 -3.74
CA ALA A 118 2.55 -2.99 -5.15
C ALA A 118 1.49 -1.91 -5.30
N LYS A 119 1.68 -1.03 -6.27
CA LYS A 119 0.70 0.00 -6.61
C LYS A 119 -0.52 -0.61 -7.29
N ILE A 120 -1.64 0.07 -7.21
CA ILE A 120 -2.82 -0.27 -7.99
C ILE A 120 -2.62 0.18 -9.43
N ALA A 121 -2.77 -0.75 -10.38
CA ALA A 121 -2.61 -0.48 -11.81
C ALA A 121 -3.62 0.58 -12.28
N ASN A 122 -3.20 1.57 -13.06
CA ASN A 122 -4.11 2.52 -13.69
C ASN A 122 -4.76 1.92 -14.97
N GLN A 123 -5.73 2.63 -15.56
CA GLN A 123 -6.47 2.09 -16.72
C GLN A 123 -5.59 1.97 -17.98
N ALA A 124 -4.64 2.89 -18.18
CA ALA A 124 -3.74 2.85 -19.32
C ALA A 124 -2.77 1.66 -19.23
N GLU A 125 -2.26 1.38 -18.03
CA GLU A 125 -1.38 0.23 -17.75
C GLU A 125 -2.09 -1.10 -18.05
N ILE A 126 -3.36 -1.24 -17.65
CA ILE A 126 -4.15 -2.44 -17.93
C ILE A 126 -4.40 -2.59 -19.42
N ASN A 127 -4.74 -1.50 -20.10
CA ASN A 127 -4.99 -1.54 -21.54
C ASN A 127 -3.73 -1.89 -22.34
N ALA A 128 -2.55 -1.44 -21.87
CA ALA A 128 -1.28 -1.77 -22.48
C ALA A 128 -0.83 -3.21 -22.17
N GLY A 129 -1.18 -3.76 -21.00
CA GLY A 129 -0.90 -5.15 -20.64
C GLY A 129 0.57 -5.50 -20.44
N ILE A 130 1.41 -4.51 -20.06
CA ILE A 130 2.88 -4.66 -19.98
C ILE A 130 3.45 -4.58 -18.56
N SER A 131 2.64 -4.27 -17.54
CA SER A 131 3.12 -3.93 -16.20
C SER A 131 3.04 -5.13 -15.24
N ASP A 132 4.21 -5.60 -14.79
CA ASP A 132 4.32 -6.67 -13.77
C ASP A 132 4.50 -6.13 -12.35
N SER A 133 4.57 -4.80 -12.17
CA SER A 133 4.82 -4.16 -10.88
C SER A 133 3.55 -3.65 -10.19
N SER A 134 2.36 -4.02 -10.68
CA SER A 134 1.09 -3.41 -10.27
C SER A 134 -0.04 -4.43 -10.15
N ILE A 135 -0.97 -4.19 -9.22
CA ILE A 135 -2.10 -5.09 -8.95
C ILE A 135 -3.40 -4.55 -9.56
N VAL A 136 -4.18 -5.44 -10.16
CA VAL A 136 -5.51 -5.16 -10.73
C VAL A 136 -6.57 -5.22 -9.62
N THR A 137 -7.49 -4.25 -9.58
CA THR A 137 -8.63 -4.28 -8.63
C THR A 137 -9.81 -5.08 -9.20
N PRO A 138 -10.74 -5.58 -8.36
CA PRO A 138 -11.95 -6.25 -8.85
C PRO A 138 -12.77 -5.39 -9.83
N LYS A 139 -12.85 -4.07 -9.61
CA LYS A 139 -13.52 -3.13 -10.52
C LYS A 139 -12.87 -3.13 -11.91
N LYS A 140 -11.53 -3.15 -11.95
CA LYS A 140 -10.75 -3.16 -13.18
C LYS A 140 -10.82 -4.51 -13.88
N LEU A 141 -10.86 -5.61 -13.13
CA LEU A 141 -11.07 -6.96 -13.66
C LEU A 141 -12.43 -7.10 -14.36
N ARG A 142 -13.49 -6.50 -13.80
CA ARG A 142 -14.82 -6.49 -14.44
C ARG A 142 -15.01 -5.40 -15.48
N PHE A 143 -14.08 -4.45 -15.61
CA PHE A 143 -14.23 -3.32 -16.50
C PHE A 143 -14.24 -3.79 -17.96
N GLY A 144 -15.33 -3.49 -18.67
CA GLY A 144 -15.53 -3.90 -20.07
C GLY A 144 -16.06 -5.33 -20.26
N PHE A 145 -16.20 -6.13 -19.21
CA PHE A 145 -16.87 -7.43 -19.31
C PHE A 145 -18.38 -7.28 -19.02
N MET A 146 -19.23 -7.56 -20.00
CA MET A 146 -20.68 -7.51 -19.87
C MET A 146 -21.30 -8.82 -20.33
N VAL A 147 -22.33 -9.29 -19.64
CA VAL A 147 -23.01 -10.54 -20.00
C VAL A 147 -24.51 -10.42 -19.76
N ARG A 148 -25.29 -10.93 -20.72
CA ARG A 148 -26.75 -11.10 -20.61
C ARG A 148 -27.10 -12.53 -21.00
N LEU A 149 -27.52 -13.32 -20.02
CA LEU A 149 -27.93 -14.72 -20.21
C LEU A 149 -29.45 -14.81 -20.32
N GLY A 150 -29.94 -15.06 -21.53
CA GLY A 150 -31.36 -15.26 -21.85
C GLY A 150 -31.49 -15.96 -23.20
N GLY A 151 -32.73 -16.23 -23.63
CA GLY A 151 -32.98 -16.86 -24.95
C GLY A 151 -32.30 -16.11 -26.10
N SER A 152 -32.29 -14.78 -26.02
CA SER A 152 -31.39 -13.92 -26.79
C SER A 152 -30.47 -13.18 -25.81
N GLY A 153 -29.16 -13.25 -26.04
CA GLY A 153 -28.15 -12.80 -25.09
C GLY A 153 -26.82 -12.46 -25.73
N TYR A 154 -25.87 -12.06 -24.90
CA TYR A 154 -24.53 -11.67 -25.34
C TYR A 154 -23.46 -11.81 -24.25
N VAL A 155 -22.21 -11.87 -24.70
CA VAL A 155 -20.98 -11.69 -23.93
C VAL A 155 -20.15 -10.62 -24.63
N VAL A 156 -19.80 -9.56 -23.91
CA VAL A 156 -18.87 -8.51 -24.36
C VAL A 156 -17.56 -8.69 -23.61
N PHE A 157 -16.47 -8.78 -24.36
CA PHE A 157 -15.13 -8.82 -23.81
C PHE A 157 -14.56 -7.40 -23.63
N PRO A 158 -13.71 -7.18 -22.60
CA PRO A 158 -13.03 -5.90 -22.41
C PRO A 158 -12.21 -5.46 -23.63
N SER A 159 -11.98 -4.15 -23.74
CA SER A 159 -11.20 -3.56 -24.84
C SER A 159 -9.76 -4.08 -24.92
N TRP A 160 -9.14 -4.38 -23.78
CA TRP A 160 -7.80 -4.99 -23.71
C TRP A 160 -7.77 -6.46 -24.14
N MET A 161 -8.93 -7.12 -24.29
CA MET A 161 -9.10 -8.42 -24.95
C MET A 161 -9.56 -8.30 -26.41
N GLY A 162 -9.47 -7.10 -27.00
CA GLY A 162 -9.91 -6.83 -28.37
C GLY A 162 -11.38 -6.43 -28.51
N GLY A 163 -12.14 -6.29 -27.42
CA GLY A 163 -13.51 -5.75 -27.46
C GLY A 163 -14.53 -6.64 -28.18
N VAL A 164 -14.22 -7.92 -28.36
CA VAL A 164 -15.07 -8.86 -29.09
C VAL A 164 -16.44 -8.99 -28.40
N ILE A 165 -17.49 -9.05 -29.21
CA ILE A 165 -18.86 -9.25 -28.80
C ILE A 165 -19.32 -10.57 -29.43
N ILE A 166 -19.83 -11.48 -28.60
CA ILE A 166 -20.50 -12.71 -29.03
C ILE A 166 -21.97 -12.59 -28.64
N GLN A 167 -22.88 -12.78 -29.59
CA GLN A 167 -24.31 -12.66 -29.36
C GLN A 167 -25.06 -13.87 -29.88
N TRP A 168 -26.18 -14.19 -29.27
CA TRP A 168 -27.10 -15.20 -29.76
C TRP A 168 -28.54 -14.71 -29.71
N ILE A 169 -29.36 -15.26 -30.60
CA ILE A 169 -30.78 -14.94 -30.74
C ILE A 169 -31.58 -16.24 -30.75
N ALA A 170 -32.57 -16.34 -29.86
CA ALA A 170 -33.70 -17.24 -30.04
C ALA A 170 -34.78 -16.45 -30.79
N GLY A 171 -34.94 -16.72 -32.07
CA GLY A 171 -35.81 -15.96 -32.95
C GLY A 171 -36.59 -16.86 -33.87
N SER A 172 -36.92 -16.36 -35.06
CA SER A 172 -37.77 -17.07 -36.02
C SER A 172 -37.24 -16.97 -37.44
N ALA A 173 -37.76 -17.83 -38.31
CA ALA A 173 -37.50 -17.85 -39.73
C ALA A 173 -38.78 -18.17 -40.50
N SER A 174 -38.96 -17.57 -41.67
CA SER A 174 -40.07 -17.84 -42.57
C SER A 174 -39.65 -17.63 -44.01
N GLN A 175 -40.45 -18.04 -45.00
CA GLN A 175 -40.21 -17.68 -46.39
C GLN A 175 -40.75 -16.28 -46.70
N ALA A 176 -41.96 -15.97 -46.22
CA ALA A 176 -42.74 -14.80 -46.60
C ALA A 176 -42.43 -13.54 -45.76
N GLY A 177 -41.75 -13.71 -44.62
CA GLY A 177 -41.38 -12.62 -43.73
C GLY A 177 -40.60 -11.50 -44.43
N ASN A 178 -40.83 -10.27 -43.99
CA ASN A 178 -40.13 -9.07 -44.45
C ASN A 178 -40.01 -9.02 -45.98
N SER A 179 -41.13 -8.99 -46.71
CA SER A 179 -41.15 -8.93 -48.18
C SER A 179 -40.38 -10.08 -48.86
N ASN A 180 -40.51 -11.30 -48.34
CA ASN A 180 -39.82 -12.52 -48.80
C ASN A 180 -38.31 -12.59 -48.51
N TYR A 181 -37.78 -11.71 -47.66
CA TYR A 181 -36.39 -11.78 -47.19
C TYR A 181 -36.21 -12.66 -45.95
N GLY A 182 -37.30 -13.14 -45.33
CA GLY A 182 -37.31 -13.93 -44.11
C GLY A 182 -37.61 -13.09 -42.86
N ASP A 183 -37.70 -13.72 -41.69
CA ASP A 183 -38.05 -13.02 -40.46
C ASP A 183 -36.87 -12.19 -39.95
N VAL A 184 -37.16 -10.98 -39.43
CA VAL A 184 -36.15 -10.08 -38.86
C VAL A 184 -35.74 -10.56 -37.48
N ASN A 185 -34.44 -10.78 -37.29
CA ASN A 185 -33.81 -11.19 -36.04
C ASN A 185 -32.85 -10.08 -35.58
N VAL A 186 -33.18 -9.41 -34.47
CA VAL A 186 -32.45 -8.24 -33.97
C VAL A 186 -31.42 -8.66 -32.92
N TRP A 187 -30.20 -8.15 -33.03
CA TRP A 187 -29.17 -8.39 -32.03
C TRP A 187 -29.55 -7.73 -30.69
N PRO A 188 -29.37 -8.42 -29.55
CA PRO A 188 -29.59 -7.84 -28.24
C PRO A 188 -28.77 -6.57 -27.95
N LEU A 189 -27.61 -6.43 -28.60
CA LEU A 189 -26.73 -5.26 -28.59
C LEU A 189 -26.29 -4.99 -30.04
N ALA A 190 -26.41 -3.76 -30.55
CA ALA A 190 -25.87 -3.48 -31.88
C ALA A 190 -24.33 -3.59 -31.87
N PHE A 191 -23.73 -4.24 -32.87
CA PHE A 191 -22.28 -4.28 -33.03
C PHE A 191 -21.76 -2.87 -33.33
N PRO A 192 -21.00 -2.23 -32.41
CA PRO A 192 -20.61 -0.83 -32.55
C PRO A 192 -19.82 -0.53 -33.83
N ASN A 193 -18.97 -1.46 -34.27
CA ASN A 193 -18.07 -1.27 -35.41
C ASN A 193 -18.40 -2.21 -36.57
N ALA A 194 -18.41 -3.53 -36.32
CA ALA A 194 -18.61 -4.51 -37.38
C ALA A 194 -19.10 -5.87 -36.87
N LEU A 195 -19.87 -6.54 -37.72
CA LEU A 195 -20.16 -7.97 -37.62
C LEU A 195 -19.13 -8.72 -38.47
N PHE A 196 -18.35 -9.61 -37.87
CA PHE A 196 -17.40 -10.47 -38.59
C PHE A 196 -18.09 -11.67 -39.22
N LEU A 197 -18.94 -12.35 -38.45
CA LEU A 197 -19.62 -13.58 -38.85
C LEU A 197 -20.98 -13.66 -38.17
N ALA A 198 -21.97 -14.21 -38.88
CA ALA A 198 -23.19 -14.72 -38.28
C ALA A 198 -23.52 -16.10 -38.86
N VAL A 199 -24.11 -16.96 -38.03
CA VAL A 199 -24.62 -18.28 -38.38
C VAL A 199 -26.05 -18.39 -37.87
N ALA A 200 -26.96 -18.92 -38.68
CA ALA A 200 -28.35 -19.16 -38.33
C ALA A 200 -28.76 -20.57 -38.71
N THR A 201 -29.54 -21.19 -37.84
CA THR A 201 -30.17 -22.49 -38.04
C THR A 201 -31.64 -22.39 -37.68
N HIS A 202 -32.52 -23.04 -38.44
CA HIS A 202 -33.89 -23.26 -38.01
C HIS A 202 -33.96 -24.42 -37.01
N GLU A 203 -35.04 -24.51 -36.24
CA GLU A 203 -35.35 -25.66 -35.39
C GLU A 203 -36.48 -26.47 -36.03
N GLY A 204 -36.19 -27.67 -36.53
CA GLY A 204 -37.19 -28.54 -37.14
C GLY A 204 -36.65 -29.29 -38.35
N THR A 205 -37.52 -29.59 -39.31
CA THR A 205 -37.24 -30.47 -40.45
C THR A 205 -37.23 -29.74 -41.80
N SER A 206 -36.92 -28.44 -41.82
CA SER A 206 -36.82 -27.70 -43.09
C SER A 206 -35.59 -28.14 -43.88
N SER A 207 -35.71 -28.13 -45.19
CA SER A 207 -34.68 -28.44 -46.17
C SER A 207 -33.52 -27.43 -46.15
N GLY A 208 -33.72 -26.22 -45.60
CA GLY A 208 -32.66 -25.23 -45.51
C GLY A 208 -32.98 -24.00 -44.66
N THR A 209 -31.90 -23.33 -44.24
CA THR A 209 -31.92 -21.99 -43.65
C THR A 209 -31.02 -21.08 -44.45
N LEU A 210 -31.54 -19.91 -44.83
CA LEU A 210 -30.75 -18.88 -45.48
C LEU A 210 -30.67 -17.67 -44.56
N MET A 211 -29.47 -17.18 -44.33
CA MET A 211 -29.27 -15.84 -43.80
C MET A 211 -29.31 -14.86 -44.96
N VAL A 212 -30.11 -13.81 -44.81
CA VAL A 212 -30.32 -12.83 -45.87
C VAL A 212 -29.95 -11.46 -45.34
N TRP A 213 -28.92 -10.87 -45.97
CA TRP A 213 -28.48 -9.51 -45.67
C TRP A 213 -29.15 -8.55 -46.64
N ASN A 214 -30.06 -7.74 -46.12
CA ASN A 214 -30.72 -6.70 -46.88
C ASN A 214 -30.70 -5.39 -46.08
N ASN A 215 -29.77 -4.49 -46.44
CA ASN A 215 -29.62 -3.18 -45.81
C ASN A 215 -30.85 -2.27 -45.99
N ALA A 216 -31.76 -2.58 -46.91
CA ALA A 216 -33.03 -1.84 -47.03
C ALA A 216 -33.98 -2.12 -45.85
N THR A 217 -33.79 -3.22 -45.12
CA THR A 217 -34.70 -3.64 -44.03
C THR A 217 -34.02 -3.63 -42.66
N ILE A 218 -32.77 -4.06 -42.57
CA ILE A 218 -32.00 -4.06 -41.32
C ILE A 218 -30.49 -4.04 -41.62
N SER A 219 -29.73 -3.25 -40.86
CA SER A 219 -28.27 -3.22 -40.97
C SER A 219 -27.66 -4.47 -40.33
N ARG A 220 -26.56 -4.97 -40.90
CA ARG A 220 -25.84 -6.16 -40.39
C ARG A 220 -25.40 -6.00 -38.92
N GLN A 221 -25.18 -4.77 -38.47
CA GLN A 221 -24.79 -4.46 -37.10
C GLN A 221 -25.95 -4.52 -36.11
N THR A 222 -27.19 -4.34 -36.57
CA THR A 222 -28.38 -4.29 -35.72
C THR A 222 -29.22 -5.56 -35.80
N GLY A 223 -29.09 -6.33 -36.87
CA GLY A 223 -29.69 -7.66 -37.00
C GLY A 223 -29.48 -8.28 -38.37
N LEU A 224 -30.29 -9.29 -38.66
CA LEU A 224 -30.30 -10.00 -39.95
C LEU A 224 -31.69 -10.57 -40.22
N ASN A 225 -31.94 -10.96 -41.48
CA ASN A 225 -33.12 -11.76 -41.81
C ASN A 225 -32.75 -13.24 -41.87
N VAL A 226 -33.64 -14.09 -41.37
CA VAL A 226 -33.50 -15.55 -41.48
C VAL A 226 -34.67 -16.10 -42.27
N ARG A 227 -34.35 -16.71 -43.41
CA ARG A 227 -35.33 -17.25 -44.35
C ARG A 227 -35.35 -18.77 -44.30
N CYS A 228 -36.55 -19.33 -44.32
CA CYS A 228 -36.80 -20.78 -44.32
C CYS A 228 -37.70 -21.11 -45.53
N PRO A 229 -37.17 -21.73 -46.61
CA PRO A 229 -37.92 -21.92 -47.86
C PRO A 229 -39.17 -22.78 -47.73
N ASP A 230 -39.19 -23.73 -46.79
CA ASP A 230 -40.31 -24.66 -46.65
C ASP A 230 -41.48 -24.06 -45.86
N TYR A 231 -41.29 -22.87 -45.27
CA TYR A 231 -42.30 -22.18 -44.45
C TYR A 231 -42.90 -20.99 -45.21
N THR A 232 -43.70 -21.31 -46.24
CA THR A 232 -44.43 -20.33 -47.08
C THR A 232 -45.45 -19.50 -46.30
N THR A 233 -46.09 -20.11 -45.30
CA THR A 233 -47.06 -19.49 -44.40
C THR A 233 -46.67 -19.71 -42.94
N GLY A 234 -46.55 -18.64 -42.16
CA GLY A 234 -46.12 -18.69 -40.75
C GLY A 234 -44.60 -18.73 -40.57
N SER A 235 -44.16 -18.97 -39.33
CA SER A 235 -42.74 -18.95 -38.94
C SER A 235 -42.35 -20.20 -38.17
N ILE A 236 -41.10 -20.63 -38.35
CA ILE A 236 -40.43 -21.66 -37.53
C ILE A 236 -39.46 -20.97 -36.57
N ALA A 237 -39.13 -21.62 -35.44
CA ALA A 237 -38.09 -21.12 -34.55
C ALA A 237 -36.72 -21.17 -35.24
N ALA A 238 -35.86 -20.21 -34.90
CA ALA A 238 -34.48 -20.11 -35.36
C ALA A 238 -33.53 -19.82 -34.21
N ARG A 239 -32.27 -20.23 -34.38
CA ARG A 239 -31.14 -19.91 -33.52
C ARG A 239 -30.10 -19.20 -34.35
N VAL A 240 -29.68 -18.03 -33.88
CA VAL A 240 -28.65 -17.24 -34.55
C VAL A 240 -27.51 -17.01 -33.56
N ILE A 241 -26.28 -17.10 -34.03
CA ILE A 241 -25.08 -16.68 -33.30
C ILE A 241 -24.29 -15.71 -34.18
N GLY A 242 -23.76 -14.66 -33.58
CA GLY A 242 -22.97 -13.64 -34.27
C GLY A 242 -21.75 -13.24 -33.46
N ILE A 243 -20.67 -12.90 -34.17
CA ILE A 243 -19.41 -12.43 -33.59
C ILE A 243 -19.02 -11.13 -34.29
N GLY A 244 -18.63 -10.13 -33.52
CA GLY A 244 -18.26 -8.80 -34.00
C GLY A 244 -17.64 -7.95 -32.88
N TYR A 245 -17.61 -6.64 -33.04
CA TYR A 245 -17.09 -5.66 -32.08
C TYR A 245 -17.62 -4.25 -32.37
#